data_AF-A0A832VA52-F1
#
_entry.id   AF-A0A832VA52-F1
#
_cell.length_a   1.000
_cell.length_b   1.000
_cell.length_c   1.000
_cell.angle_alpha   90.00
_cell.angle_beta   90.00
_cell.angle_gamma   90.00
#
_symmetry.space_group_name_H-M   'P 1'
#
loop_
_entity.id
_entity.type
_entity.pdbx_description
1 polymer ?
#
loop_
_entity_poly.entity_id
_entity_poly.type
_entity_poly.pdbx_seq_one_letter_code
_entity_poly.pdbx_strand_id
1 'polypeptide(L)' 'MVEERLVWIDLEMTGLDPDENTIIEIATIVTEGDLSIVAEGPSLAIDVGEAELAKMDEWNVSHHTANGLIARI' A
#
# COMPACT_ATOMS: atom_id res chain seq x y z
N MET A 1 14.23 28.89 7.14
CA MET A 1 13.28 28.08 7.92
C MET A 1 13.41 26.68 7.37
N VAL A 2 13.56 25.65 8.20
CA VAL A 2 13.45 24.27 7.69
C VAL A 2 11.97 24.12 7.37
N GLU A 3 11.62 24.04 6.08
CA GLU A 3 10.28 23.60 5.68
C GLU A 3 10.10 22.20 6.26
N GLU A 4 9.09 22.03 7.11
CA GLU A 4 8.81 20.73 7.73
C GLU A 4 8.40 19.76 6.63
N ARG A 5 9.26 18.78 6.36
CA ARG A 5 8.98 17.75 5.36
C ARG A 5 7.84 16.85 5.81
N LEU A 6 7.00 16.47 4.86
CA LEU A 6 5.91 15.52 5.05
C LEU A 6 6.29 14.18 4.43
N VAL A 7 5.96 13.10 5.12
CA VAL A 7 6.11 11.73 4.62
C VAL A 7 4.72 11.18 4.34
N TRP A 8 4.44 10.91 3.08
CA TRP A 8 3.21 10.32 2.60
C TRP A 8 3.41 8.81 2.46
N ILE A 9 2.43 8.05 2.96
CA ILE A 9 2.41 6.60 2.89
C ILE A 9 0.99 6.19 2.50
N ASP A 10 0.89 5.28 1.55
CA ASP A 10 -0.35 4.60 1.20
C ASP A 10 -0.12 3.09 1.21
N LEU A 11 -1.11 2.34 1.70
CA LEU A 11 -1.04 0.91 1.92
C LEU A 11 -2.26 0.21 1.34
N GLU A 12 -2.03 -0.92 0.68
CA GLU A 12 -3.09 -1.89 0.37
C GLU A 12 -2.95 -3.10 1.28
N MET A 13 -4.08 -3.64 1.74
CA MET A 13 -4.13 -4.75 2.69
C MET A 13 -5.07 -5.86 2.21
N THR A 14 -4.94 -7.05 2.81
CA THR A 14 -5.87 -8.17 2.59
C THR A 14 -7.24 -7.97 3.25
N GLY A 15 -7.42 -6.90 4.04
CA GLY A 15 -8.67 -6.57 4.69
C GLY A 15 -8.49 -5.47 5.75
N LEU A 16 -9.50 -5.29 6.60
CA LEU A 16 -9.58 -4.19 7.56
C LEU A 16 -9.25 -4.57 9.01
N ASP A 17 -9.07 -5.86 9.30
CA ASP A 17 -8.76 -6.35 10.65
C ASP A 17 -7.23 -6.50 10.81
N PRO A 18 -6.55 -5.66 11.59
CA PRO A 18 -5.09 -5.72 11.72
C PRO A 18 -4.54 -6.96 12.42
N ASP A 19 -5.38 -7.68 13.18
CA ASP A 19 -4.96 -8.92 13.87
C ASP A 19 -4.99 -10.13 12.90
N GLU A 20 -5.75 -10.04 11.82
CA GLU A 20 -5.96 -11.13 10.84
C GLU A 20 -5.40 -10.83 9.44
N ASN A 21 -5.37 -9.56 9.04
CA ASN A 21 -4.99 -9.09 7.72
C ASN A 21 -3.58 -8.47 7.69
N THR A 22 -2.98 -8.47 6.52
CA THR A 22 -1.61 -7.99 6.30
C THR A 22 -1.53 -7.01 5.13
N ILE A 23 -0.45 -6.24 5.09
CA ILE A 23 -0.11 -5.33 4.00
C ILE A 23 0.38 -6.13 2.79
N ILE A 24 -0.10 -5.77 1.60
CA ILE A 24 0.25 -6.37 0.30
C ILE A 24 0.81 -5.35 -0.71
N GLU A 25 0.66 -4.04 -0.46
CA GLU A 25 1.38 -2.99 -1.19
C GLU A 25 1.73 -1.83 -0.27
N ILE A 26 2.86 -1.17 -0.53
CA ILE A 26 3.24 0.10 0.08
C ILE A 26 3.82 1.05 -0.96
N ALA A 27 3.38 2.31 -0.93
CA ALA A 27 3.96 3.41 -1.69
C ALA A 27 4.31 4.57 -0.76
N THR A 28 5.39 5.31 -1.06
CA THR A 28 5.85 6.43 -0.24
C THR A 28 6.31 7.62 -1.07
N ILE A 29 6.07 8.85 -0.57
CA ILE A 29 6.54 10.10 -1.18
C ILE A 29 6.95 11.05 -0.05
N VAL A 30 8.02 11.82 -0.25
CA VAL A 30 8.41 12.93 0.63
C VAL A 30 8.12 14.24 -0.08
N THR A 31 7.44 15.16 0.60
CA THR A 31 7.20 16.53 0.11
C THR A 31 7.75 17.56 1.09
N GLU A 32 7.94 18.80 0.61
CA GLU A 32 8.05 19.95 1.48
C GLU A 32 6.66 20.35 2.02
N GLY A 33 6.60 21.34 2.90
CA GLY A 33 5.35 21.82 3.51
C GLY A 33 4.37 22.48 2.53
N ASP A 34 4.83 22.91 1.35
CA ASP A 34 4.01 23.43 0.24
C ASP A 34 3.55 22.33 -0.74
N LEU A 35 3.82 21.06 -0.40
CA LEU A 35 3.49 19.87 -1.19
C LEU A 35 4.35 19.67 -2.45
N SER A 36 5.42 20.45 -2.65
CA SER A 36 6.39 20.15 -3.69
C SER A 36 7.11 18.81 -3.40
N ILE A 37 7.23 17.95 -4.42
CA ILE A 37 7.84 16.62 -4.27
C ILE A 37 9.35 16.77 -4.08
N VAL A 38 9.86 16.18 -3.00
CA VAL A 38 11.29 16.08 -2.68
C VAL A 38 11.85 14.78 -3.20
N ALA A 39 11.13 13.69 -2.97
CA ALA A 39 11.53 12.35 -3.40
C ALA A 39 10.31 11.45 -3.54
N GLU A 40 10.30 10.63 -4.58
CA GLU A 40 9.42 9.48 -4.68
C GLU A 40 10.16 8.27 -4.09
N GLY A 41 9.54 7.67 -3.06
CA GLY A 41 10.01 6.41 -2.51
C GLY A 41 9.52 5.24 -3.36
N PRO A 42 9.83 4.00 -2.94
CA PRO A 42 9.46 2.83 -3.71
C PRO A 42 7.93 2.59 -3.65
N SER A 43 7.40 2.01 -4.72
CA SER A 43 6.09 1.33 -4.74
C SER A 43 6.37 -0.17 -4.82
N LEU A 44 6.06 -0.89 -3.74
CA LEU A 44 6.41 -2.30 -3.57
C LEU A 44 5.15 -3.12 -3.37
N ALA A 45 4.96 -4.11 -4.25
CA ALA A 45 4.04 -5.21 -4.03
C ALA A 45 4.73 -6.26 -3.14
N ILE A 46 4.01 -6.81 -2.16
CA ILE A 46 4.54 -7.72 -1.15
C ILE A 46 3.88 -9.09 -1.32
N ASP A 47 4.68 -10.11 -1.66
CA ASP A 47 4.24 -11.51 -1.65
C ASP A 47 4.09 -11.98 -0.19
N VAL A 48 2.87 -12.34 0.18
CA VAL A 48 2.47 -12.83 1.52
C VAL A 48 2.03 -14.30 1.50
N GLY A 49 2.06 -14.94 0.33
CA GLY A 49 1.61 -16.31 0.10
C GLY A 49 0.09 -16.50 0.01
N GLU A 50 -0.33 -17.59 -0.63
CA GLU A 50 -1.74 -17.89 -0.93
C GLU A 50 -2.64 -17.97 0.31
N ALA A 51 -2.10 -18.43 1.45
CA ALA A 51 -2.88 -18.57 2.69
C ALA A 51 -3.37 -17.22 3.23
N GLU A 52 -2.54 -16.18 3.13
CA GLU A 52 -2.91 -14.82 3.53
C GLU A 52 -3.86 -14.18 2.52
N LEU A 53 -3.63 -14.43 1.23
CA LEU A 53 -4.52 -13.94 0.17
C LEU A 53 -5.92 -14.57 0.27
N ALA A 54 -6.02 -15.82 0.70
CA ALA A 54 -7.29 -16.52 0.89
C ALA A 54 -8.16 -15.93 2.01
N LYS A 55 -7.62 -15.04 2.86
CA LYS A 55 -8.38 -14.33 3.90
C LYS A 55 -9.14 -13.12 3.38
N MET A 56 -8.87 -12.68 2.14
CA MET A 56 -9.58 -11.56 1.53
C MET A 56 -11.06 -11.89 1.35
N ASP A 57 -11.92 -10.91 1.61
CA ASP A 57 -13.33 -10.99 1.23
C ASP A 57 -13.53 -10.75 -0.29
N GLU A 58 -14.77 -10.88 -0.75
CA GLU A 58 -15.12 -10.68 -2.16
C GLU A 58 -14.76 -9.28 -2.68
N TRP A 59 -14.89 -8.26 -1.82
CA TRP A 59 -14.56 -6.89 -2.20
C TRP A 59 -13.06 -6.73 -2.43
N ASN A 60 -12.23 -7.20 -1.51
CA ASN A 60 -10.77 -7.12 -1.63
C ASN A 60 -10.28 -7.91 -2.84
N VAL A 61 -10.77 -9.13 -3.04
CA VAL A 61 -10.39 -9.95 -4.21
C VAL A 61 -10.76 -9.24 -5.51
N SER A 62 -12.00 -8.75 -5.63
CA SER A 62 -12.44 -8.10 -6.87
C SER A 62 -11.72 -6.78 -7.14
N HIS A 63 -11.49 -5.96 -6.10
CA HIS A 63 -10.82 -4.67 -6.21
C HIS A 63 -9.35 -4.83 -6.60
N HIS A 64 -8.61 -5.68 -5.87
CA HIS A 64 -7.19 -5.92 -6.11
C HIS A 64 -6.92 -6.71 -7.40
N THR A 65 -7.89 -7.50 -7.87
CA THR A 65 -7.79 -8.11 -9.20
C THR A 65 -8.00 -7.08 -10.29
N ALA A 66 -8.97 -6.17 -10.13
CA ALA A 66 -9.30 -5.16 -11.14
C ALA A 66 -8.19 -4.11 -11.30
N ASN A 67 -7.49 -3.74 -10.23
CA ASN A 67 -6.35 -2.83 -10.27
C ASN A 67 -5.02 -3.52 -10.67
N GLY A 68 -5.01 -4.85 -10.78
CA GLY A 68 -3.87 -5.66 -11.18
C GLY A 68 -2.87 -5.99 -10.06
N LEU A 69 -3.17 -5.65 -8.81
CA LEU A 69 -2.29 -5.92 -7.66
C LEU A 69 -2.10 -7.42 -7.43
N ILE A 70 -3.17 -8.23 -7.55
CA ILE A 70 -3.07 -9.70 -7.38
C ILE A 70 -2.07 -10.34 -8.35
N ALA A 71 -1.85 -9.78 -9.54
CA ALA A 71 -0.89 -10.32 -10.49
C ALA A 71 0.57 -9.92 -10.19
N ARG A 72 0.79 -8.99 -9.25
CA ARG A 72 2.11 -8.48 -8.84
C ARG A 72 2.64 -9.12 -7.55
N ILE A 73 1.78 -9.83 -6.79
CA ILE A 73 2.10 -10.47 -5.51
C ILE A 73 2.00 -11.99 -5.58
#